data_AF-G2H2M6-F1
#
_entry.id   AF-G2H2M6-F1
#
_cell.length_a   1.000
_cell.length_b   1.000
_cell.length_c   1.000
_cell.angle_alpha   90.00
_cell.angle_beta   90.00
_cell.angle_gamma   90.00
#
_symmetry.space_group_name_H-M   'P 1'
#
loop_
_entity.id
_entity.type
_entity.pdbx_description
1 polymer ?
#
loop_
_entity_poly.entity_id
_entity_poly.type
_entity_poly.pdbx_seq_one_letter_code
_entity_poly.pdbx_strand_id
1 'polypeptide(L)'
;EDRYDLSTVGRMKFNRSLSRDQIEGSGILSKEDIIDVMKKLIDIRNGKGEVDDIDHLGNRRIRSVGEMAENQFRVGLVRVERAVKERLSLGDLETLMPQDMINAKPISAAVKEFFGSSQLSQFMDQNNPLSEITHKRRISALGPGGLTRERAGFEVRDVHPTHYGRVCPVETPEGPNIGLINSLSVYARTNEYGFLETPYRCVQGGVVTNEIRYLSAIEEGNYVIAQANSNLDEKNCFIDDLITCRNKDESSLFSREQVDYMDVSTQQVVSVGASLIPFLEHDDANRALMGC
;
A
#
# COMPACT_ATOMS: atom_id res chain seq x y z
N GLU A 1 16.50 18.15 15.93
CA GLU A 1 15.36 17.22 15.79
C GLU A 1 14.63 17.44 14.46
N ASP A 2 14.44 18.69 14.01
CA ASP A 2 13.72 19.06 12.78
C ASP A 2 14.24 18.53 11.42
N ARG A 3 15.38 17.83 11.39
CA ARG A 3 16.02 17.38 10.13
C ARG A 3 15.75 15.91 9.79
N TYR A 4 15.29 15.12 10.75
CA TYR A 4 15.13 13.68 10.56
C TYR A 4 13.90 13.20 11.32
N ASP A 5 13.01 12.50 10.62
CA ASP A 5 11.81 11.92 11.18
C ASP A 5 11.50 10.62 10.43
N LEU A 6 11.45 9.49 11.16
CA LEU A 6 11.01 8.21 10.63
C LEU A 6 9.53 8.20 10.30
N SER A 7 8.74 9.14 10.83
CA SER A 7 7.28 9.08 10.94
C SER A 7 6.79 7.88 11.75
N THR A 8 5.50 7.88 12.08
CA THR A 8 4.83 6.78 12.77
C THR A 8 4.98 5.46 12.00
N VAL A 9 4.85 5.50 10.68
CA VAL A 9 4.95 4.31 9.82
C VAL A 9 6.36 3.76 9.78
N GLY A 10 7.37 4.62 9.61
CA GLY A 10 8.76 4.19 9.57
C GLY A 10 9.20 3.59 10.91
N ARG A 11 8.76 4.15 12.04
CA ARG A 11 9.04 3.59 13.37
C ARG A 11 8.36 2.23 13.56
N MET A 12 7.08 2.10 13.21
CA MET A 12 6.36 0.82 13.27
C MET A 12 7.08 -0.25 12.45
N LYS A 13 7.44 0.06 11.21
CA LYS A 13 8.15 -0.87 10.33
C LYS A 13 9.53 -1.23 10.83
N PHE A 14 10.27 -0.25 11.33
CA PHE A 14 11.60 -0.44 11.90
C PHE A 14 11.56 -1.42 13.07
N ASN A 15 10.66 -1.20 14.02
CA ASN A 15 10.53 -2.05 15.19
C ASN A 15 10.07 -3.47 14.80
N ARG A 16 9.08 -3.60 13.91
CA ARG A 16 8.60 -4.92 13.46
C ARG A 16 9.65 -5.69 12.67
N SER A 17 10.45 -5.02 11.84
CA SER A 17 11.58 -5.64 11.13
C SER A 17 12.65 -6.16 12.10
N LEU A 18 12.88 -5.47 13.22
CA LEU A 18 13.77 -5.92 14.30
C LEU A 18 13.10 -6.91 15.27
N SER A 19 11.89 -7.41 14.97
CA SER A 19 11.12 -8.31 15.85
C SER A 19 10.89 -7.74 17.26
N ARG A 20 10.65 -6.44 17.36
CA ARG A 20 10.26 -5.76 18.61
C ARG A 20 8.73 -5.71 18.71
N ASP A 21 8.22 -5.89 19.93
CA ASP A 21 6.77 -5.84 20.20
C ASP A 21 6.18 -4.42 20.14
N GLN A 22 7.00 -3.41 20.42
CA GLN A 22 6.55 -2.01 20.42
C GLN A 22 6.34 -1.49 19.00
N ILE A 23 5.12 -1.07 18.69
CA ILE A 23 4.73 -0.52 17.39
C ILE A 23 5.06 0.98 17.29
N GLU A 24 4.95 1.69 18.42
CA GLU A 24 5.21 3.13 18.51
C GLU A 24 6.61 3.43 19.04
N GLY A 25 7.06 4.67 18.87
CA GLY A 25 8.35 5.13 19.39
C GLY A 25 8.77 6.48 18.85
N SER A 26 10.00 6.88 19.18
CA SER A 26 10.57 8.17 18.74
C SER A 26 10.77 8.24 17.23
N GLY A 27 10.52 9.42 16.64
CA GLY A 27 10.79 9.69 15.22
C GLY A 27 12.28 9.76 14.88
N ILE A 28 13.17 9.92 15.87
CA ILE A 28 14.62 9.95 15.68
C ILE A 28 15.27 8.60 16.01
N LEU A 29 16.42 8.32 15.40
CA LEU A 29 17.20 7.10 15.65
C LEU A 29 17.94 7.17 17.00
N SER A 30 17.89 6.07 17.76
CA SER A 30 18.68 5.87 18.97
C SER A 30 19.99 5.11 18.69
N LYS A 31 20.90 5.08 19.66
CA LYS A 31 22.12 4.24 19.56
C LYS A 31 21.77 2.75 19.52
N GLU A 32 20.74 2.34 20.26
CA GLU A 32 20.25 0.97 20.32
C GLU A 32 19.66 0.53 18.98
N ASP A 33 18.90 1.41 18.32
CA ASP A 33 18.39 1.19 16.95
C ASP A 33 19.53 0.83 15.98
N ILE A 34 20.63 1.57 16.02
CA ILE A 34 21.78 1.34 15.13
C ILE A 34 22.46 0.00 15.46
N ILE A 35 22.67 -0.29 16.75
CA ILE A 35 23.30 -1.53 17.19
C ILE A 35 22.47 -2.74 16.75
N ASP A 36 21.15 -2.70 16.90
CA ASP A 36 20.30 -3.84 16.53
C ASP A 36 20.18 -4.03 15.02
N VAL A 37 20.21 -2.95 14.23
CA VAL A 37 20.33 -3.05 12.76
C VAL A 37 21.63 -3.74 12.37
N MET A 38 22.75 -3.38 13.00
CA MET A 38 24.04 -4.01 12.73
C MET A 38 24.04 -5.50 13.12
N LYS A 39 23.42 -5.87 14.26
CA LYS A 39 23.26 -7.29 14.64
C LYS A 39 22.44 -8.05 13.61
N LYS A 40 21.27 -7.53 13.21
CA LYS A 40 20.41 -8.17 12.19
C LYS A 40 21.17 -8.36 10.88
N LEU A 41 21.95 -7.37 10.45
CA LEU A 41 22.77 -7.48 9.24
C LEU A 41 23.84 -8.58 9.35
N ILE A 42 24.51 -8.69 10.49
CA ILE A 42 25.49 -9.75 10.76
C ILE A 42 24.81 -11.12 10.82
N ASP A 43 23.63 -11.23 11.42
CA ASP A 43 22.86 -12.47 11.50
C ASP A 43 22.45 -12.97 10.10
N ILE A 44 21.92 -12.09 9.24
CA ILE A 44 21.62 -12.43 7.84
C ILE A 44 22.90 -12.90 7.13
N ARG A 45 24.02 -12.21 7.32
CA ARG A 45 25.30 -12.60 6.71
C ARG A 45 25.79 -13.98 7.19
N ASN A 46 25.48 -14.33 8.44
CA ASN A 46 25.79 -15.62 9.06
C ASN A 46 24.78 -16.73 8.68
N GLY A 47 23.79 -16.43 7.82
CA GLY A 47 22.75 -17.38 7.40
C GLY A 47 21.61 -17.54 8.40
N LYS A 48 21.45 -16.60 9.34
CA LYS A 48 20.36 -16.57 10.31
C LYS A 48 19.37 -15.47 9.93
N GLY A 49 18.29 -15.87 9.26
CA GLY A 49 17.24 -14.95 8.78
C GLY A 49 17.30 -14.76 7.27
N GLU A 50 16.27 -14.09 6.75
CA GLU A 50 16.05 -13.87 5.32
C GLU A 50 16.30 -12.41 4.94
N VAL A 51 16.58 -12.18 3.65
CA VAL A 51 16.67 -10.83 3.08
C VAL A 51 15.25 -10.32 2.79
N ASP A 52 15.01 -9.04 3.02
CA ASP A 52 13.72 -8.41 2.73
C ASP A 52 13.49 -8.31 1.21
N ASP A 53 12.30 -8.71 0.76
CA ASP A 53 11.84 -8.48 -0.61
C ASP A 53 11.30 -7.04 -0.76
N ILE A 54 11.85 -6.28 -1.71
CA ILE A 54 11.49 -4.88 -1.98
C ILE A 54 10.12 -4.74 -2.68
N ASP A 55 9.68 -5.79 -3.38
CA ASP A 55 8.46 -5.80 -4.19
C ASP A 55 7.25 -6.28 -3.39
N HIS A 56 7.48 -7.00 -2.30
CA HIS A 56 6.46 -7.40 -1.34
C HIS A 56 5.62 -6.19 -0.89
N LEU A 57 4.28 -6.24 -1.04
CA LEU A 57 3.39 -5.10 -0.72
C LEU A 57 3.40 -4.70 0.75
N GLY A 58 3.91 -5.56 1.63
CA GLY A 58 4.23 -5.17 2.99
C GLY A 58 5.27 -4.05 3.06
N ASN A 59 6.18 -3.93 2.10
CA ASN A 59 7.26 -2.93 2.07
C ASN A 59 6.97 -1.75 1.13
N ARG A 60 5.86 -1.82 0.38
CA ARG A 60 5.37 -0.75 -0.49
C ARG A 60 4.12 -0.11 0.10
N ARG A 61 4.13 1.21 0.25
CA ARG A 61 3.05 1.96 0.90
C ARG A 61 2.35 2.87 -0.10
N ILE A 62 1.02 2.92 -0.03
CA ILE A 62 0.21 3.85 -0.81
C ILE A 62 0.20 5.22 -0.12
N ARG A 63 0.46 6.26 -0.91
CA ARG A 63 0.26 7.66 -0.52
C ARG A 63 -0.96 8.19 -1.24
N SER A 64 -1.98 8.57 -0.47
CA SER A 64 -3.18 9.20 -1.01
C SER A 64 -2.99 10.70 -1.18
N VAL A 65 -3.92 11.35 -1.89
CA VAL A 65 -3.93 12.79 -2.12
C VAL A 65 -3.83 13.61 -0.82
N GLY A 66 -4.47 13.16 0.26
CA GLY A 66 -4.47 13.85 1.55
C GLY A 66 -3.06 13.99 2.14
N GLU A 67 -2.31 12.91 2.22
CA GLU A 67 -0.93 12.93 2.73
C GLU A 67 0.00 13.73 1.83
N MET A 68 -0.15 13.60 0.50
CA MET A 68 0.66 14.39 -0.43
C MET A 68 0.39 15.88 -0.28
N ALA A 69 -0.88 16.27 -0.17
CA ALA A 69 -1.27 17.66 0.06
C ALA A 69 -0.80 18.16 1.43
N GLU A 70 -0.88 17.35 2.49
CA GLU A 70 -0.36 17.68 3.82
C GLU A 70 1.14 17.99 3.77
N ASN A 71 1.93 17.16 3.08
CA ASN A 71 3.36 17.39 2.94
C ASN A 71 3.67 18.72 2.23
N GLN A 72 2.94 19.04 1.16
CA GLN A 72 3.11 20.32 0.45
C GLN A 72 2.65 21.52 1.29
N PHE A 73 1.58 21.34 2.05
CA PHE A 73 1.11 22.34 3.00
C PHE A 73 2.14 22.59 4.11
N ARG A 74 2.75 21.52 4.65
CA ARG A 74 3.82 21.58 5.65
C ARG A 74 5.05 22.33 5.11
N VAL A 75 5.46 22.07 3.87
CA VAL A 75 6.53 22.84 3.21
C VAL A 75 6.17 24.32 3.11
N GLY A 76 4.90 24.65 2.82
CA GLY A 76 4.38 26.01 2.86
C GLY A 76 4.48 26.64 4.25
N LEU A 77 4.12 25.91 5.31
CA LEU A 77 4.19 26.37 6.69
C LEU A 77 5.62 26.63 7.16
N VAL A 78 6.58 25.76 6.82
CA VAL A 78 8.01 25.96 7.17
C VAL A 78 8.54 27.28 6.58
N ARG A 79 8.10 27.65 5.37
CA ARG A 79 8.46 28.94 4.75
C ARG A 79 7.84 30.11 5.51
N VAL A 80 6.58 30.00 5.93
CA VAL A 80 5.90 31.02 6.73
C VAL A 80 6.56 31.16 8.10
N GLU A 81 6.85 30.05 8.78
CA GLU A 81 7.52 30.02 10.07
C GLU A 81 8.85 30.78 10.04
N ARG A 82 9.67 30.55 9.02
CA ARG A 82 10.94 31.26 8.84
C ARG A 82 10.74 32.77 8.72
N ALA A 83 9.80 33.20 7.88
CA ALA A 83 9.50 34.63 7.69
C ALA A 83 8.94 35.28 8.96
N VAL A 84 8.13 34.55 9.74
CA VAL A 84 7.60 35.01 11.02
C VAL A 84 8.73 35.16 12.05
N LYS A 85 9.62 34.15 12.18
CA LYS A 85 10.78 34.23 13.09
C LYS A 85 11.70 35.40 12.77
N GLU A 86 12.00 35.63 11.49
CA GLU A 86 12.79 36.76 11.03
C GLU A 86 12.12 38.11 11.37
N ARG A 87 10.80 38.24 11.18
CA ARG A 87 10.05 39.46 11.53
C ARG A 87 9.96 39.71 13.03
N LEU A 88 9.75 38.67 13.83
CA LEU A 88 9.74 38.77 15.30
C LEU A 88 11.11 39.21 15.87
N SER A 89 12.19 38.99 15.11
CA SER A 89 13.54 39.38 15.53
C SER A 89 13.87 40.84 15.22
N LEU A 90 13.16 41.47 14.27
CA LEU A 90 13.44 42.82 13.76
C LEU A 90 12.35 43.85 14.11
N GLY A 91 11.15 43.41 14.48
CA GLY A 91 9.98 44.27 14.67
C GLY A 91 9.80 44.79 16.09
N ASP A 92 9.18 45.97 16.21
CA ASP A 92 8.70 46.49 17.49
C ASP A 92 7.41 45.75 17.90
N LEU A 93 7.48 45.01 19.00
CA LEU A 93 6.46 44.02 19.40
C LEU A 93 5.16 44.68 19.88
N GLU A 94 5.18 45.96 20.25
CA GLU A 94 4.00 46.62 20.84
C GLU A 94 2.90 46.95 19.82
N THR A 95 3.25 47.14 18.54
CA THR A 95 2.29 47.50 17.48
C THR A 95 1.93 46.36 16.53
N LEU A 96 2.59 45.22 16.65
CA LEU A 96 2.60 44.20 15.61
C LEU A 96 1.46 43.18 15.82
N MET A 97 0.52 43.12 14.88
CA MET A 97 -0.60 42.18 14.96
C MET A 97 -0.28 40.86 14.24
N PRO A 98 -0.81 39.70 14.70
CA PRO A 98 -0.55 38.40 14.06
C PRO A 98 -0.88 38.33 12.56
N GLN A 99 -1.91 39.04 12.12
CA GLN A 99 -2.30 39.12 10.70
C GLN A 99 -1.21 39.76 9.82
N ASP A 100 -0.39 40.66 10.37
CA ASP A 100 0.67 41.35 9.63
C ASP A 100 1.87 40.43 9.40
N MET A 101 2.01 39.40 10.25
CA MET A 101 3.08 38.41 10.19
C MET A 101 2.80 37.28 9.20
N ILE A 102 1.53 36.91 9.02
CA ILE A 102 1.14 35.73 8.23
C ILE A 102 0.83 36.13 6.78
N ASN A 103 1.66 35.65 5.85
CA ASN A 103 1.40 35.77 4.43
C ASN A 103 0.87 34.43 3.88
N ALA A 104 -0.31 34.45 3.26
CA ALA A 104 -0.91 33.26 2.66
C ALA A 104 -0.28 32.86 1.31
N LYS A 105 0.45 33.77 0.63
CA LYS A 105 1.02 33.50 -0.70
C LYS A 105 1.94 32.28 -0.73
N PRO A 106 2.93 32.09 0.18
CA PRO A 106 3.81 30.93 0.16
C PRO A 106 3.06 29.60 0.30
N ILE A 107 2.03 29.55 1.14
CA ILE A 107 1.20 28.35 1.34
C ILE A 107 0.40 28.06 0.08
N SER A 108 -0.34 29.06 -0.42
CA SER A 108 -1.16 28.89 -1.63
C SER A 108 -0.34 28.55 -2.87
N ALA A 109 0.89 29.07 -2.98
CA ALA A 109 1.80 28.78 -4.08
C ALA A 109 2.25 27.31 -4.05
N ALA A 110 2.67 26.79 -2.88
CA ALA A 110 3.09 25.39 -2.75
C ALA A 110 1.95 24.42 -3.10
N VAL A 111 0.72 24.70 -2.63
CA VAL A 111 -0.45 23.87 -2.93
C VAL A 111 -0.82 23.96 -4.42
N LYS A 112 -0.82 25.15 -5.02
CA LYS A 112 -1.11 25.33 -6.45
C LYS A 112 -0.07 24.65 -7.34
N GLU A 113 1.21 24.73 -6.97
CA GLU A 113 2.29 24.07 -7.68
C GLU A 113 2.10 22.54 -7.69
N PHE A 114 1.70 21.97 -6.55
CA PHE A 114 1.38 20.54 -6.47
C PHE A 114 0.23 20.13 -7.39
N PHE A 115 -0.92 20.81 -7.33
CA PHE A 115 -2.07 20.46 -8.17
C PHE A 115 -1.88 20.83 -9.65
N GLY A 116 -1.06 21.84 -9.96
CA GLY A 116 -0.84 22.31 -11.33
C GLY A 116 0.26 21.57 -12.09
N SER A 117 1.31 21.14 -11.40
CA SER A 117 2.54 20.65 -12.06
C SER A 117 2.94 19.22 -11.67
N SER A 118 2.28 18.60 -10.68
CA SER A 118 2.61 17.23 -10.28
C SER A 118 2.24 16.22 -11.37
N GLN A 119 3.13 15.25 -11.59
CA GLN A 119 2.88 14.11 -12.50
C GLN A 119 1.66 13.27 -12.09
N LEU A 120 1.27 13.34 -10.81
CA LEU A 120 0.13 12.61 -10.26
C LEU A 120 -1.18 13.42 -10.33
N SER A 121 -1.10 14.72 -10.64
CA SER A 121 -2.27 15.56 -10.88
C SER A 121 -2.54 15.60 -12.38
N GLN A 122 -3.39 14.68 -12.86
CA GLN A 122 -3.65 14.47 -14.28
C GLN A 122 -5.08 14.88 -14.63
N PHE A 123 -5.31 15.17 -15.92
CA PHE A 123 -6.67 15.32 -16.43
C PHE A 123 -7.42 14.00 -16.25
N MET A 124 -8.61 14.07 -15.66
CA MET A 124 -9.45 12.89 -15.45
C MET A 124 -9.83 12.29 -16.80
N ASP A 125 -9.86 10.96 -16.86
CA ASP A 125 -10.31 10.26 -18.06
C ASP A 125 -11.83 10.19 -18.00
N GLN A 126 -12.49 10.78 -18.98
CA GLN A 126 -13.95 10.97 -19.02
C GLN A 126 -14.57 10.39 -20.29
N ASN A 127 -13.90 9.42 -20.92
CA ASN A 127 -14.45 8.74 -22.09
C ASN A 127 -15.77 8.02 -21.77
N ASN A 128 -15.85 7.40 -20.58
CA ASN A 128 -17.06 6.78 -20.05
C ASN A 128 -16.97 6.66 -18.51
N PRO A 129 -18.06 6.29 -17.81
CA PRO A 129 -18.05 6.18 -16.34
C PRO A 129 -17.05 5.17 -15.78
N LEU A 130 -16.78 4.07 -16.51
CA LEU A 130 -15.78 3.09 -16.09
C LEU A 130 -14.38 3.70 -16.10
N SER A 131 -14.02 4.43 -17.16
CA SER A 131 -12.74 5.15 -17.26
C SER A 131 -12.52 6.11 -16.10
N GLU A 132 -13.57 6.80 -15.65
CA GLU A 132 -13.48 7.71 -14.50
C GLU A 132 -13.20 6.93 -13.20
N ILE A 133 -13.91 5.83 -12.98
CA ILE A 133 -13.79 5.01 -11.77
C ILE A 133 -12.41 4.33 -11.73
N THR A 134 -11.97 3.72 -12.84
CA THR A 134 -10.66 3.05 -12.91
C THR A 134 -9.52 4.05 -12.78
N HIS A 135 -9.62 5.24 -13.36
CA HIS A 135 -8.60 6.28 -13.18
C HIS A 135 -8.49 6.73 -11.71
N LYS A 136 -9.62 6.91 -11.00
CA LYS A 136 -9.60 7.25 -9.56
C LYS A 136 -9.03 6.14 -8.66
N ARG A 137 -9.12 4.88 -9.09
CA ARG A 137 -8.61 3.69 -8.38
C ARG A 137 -7.23 3.24 -8.84
N ARG A 138 -6.53 4.07 -9.61
CA ARG A 138 -5.20 3.78 -10.13
C ARG A 138 -4.12 4.04 -9.08
N ILE A 139 -3.15 3.14 -9.00
CA ILE A 139 -1.92 3.31 -8.23
C ILE A 139 -0.74 3.46 -9.18
N SER A 140 0.23 4.29 -8.82
CA SER A 140 1.43 4.51 -9.62
C SER A 140 2.69 4.40 -8.76
N ALA A 141 3.67 3.66 -9.26
CA ALA A 141 5.02 3.63 -8.72
C ALA A 141 5.86 4.85 -9.16
N LEU A 142 5.34 5.68 -10.08
CA LEU A 142 6.01 6.86 -10.62
C LEU A 142 5.66 8.11 -9.78
N GLY A 143 6.47 9.17 -9.95
CA GLY A 143 6.22 10.48 -9.33
C GLY A 143 7.16 10.79 -8.16
N PRO A 144 6.89 11.87 -7.40
CA PRO A 144 7.79 12.36 -6.36
C PRO A 144 7.97 11.33 -5.24
N GLY A 145 9.22 10.86 -5.07
CA GLY A 145 9.57 9.82 -4.10
C GLY A 145 9.32 8.39 -4.57
N GLY A 146 8.89 8.20 -5.82
CA GLY A 146 8.76 6.89 -6.47
C GLY A 146 9.92 6.58 -7.42
N LEU A 147 9.68 5.59 -8.29
CA LEU A 147 10.62 5.17 -9.32
C LEU A 147 10.56 6.09 -10.55
N THR A 148 11.66 6.15 -11.29
CA THR A 148 11.66 6.69 -12.66
C THR A 148 11.62 5.55 -13.66
N ARG A 149 11.05 5.79 -14.85
CA ARG A 149 10.91 4.77 -15.91
C ARG A 149 12.23 4.09 -16.27
N GLU A 150 13.32 4.87 -16.30
CA GLU A 150 14.67 4.41 -16.65
C GLU A 150 15.33 3.57 -15.55
N ARG A 151 14.93 3.76 -14.29
CA ARG A 151 15.46 3.02 -13.14
C ARG A 151 14.59 1.83 -12.76
N ALA A 152 13.39 1.73 -13.31
CA ALA A 152 12.50 0.61 -13.09
C ALA A 152 12.92 -0.59 -13.93
N GLY A 153 13.62 -1.53 -13.28
CA GLY A 153 14.01 -2.82 -13.84
C GLY A 153 12.81 -3.74 -14.12
N PHE A 154 13.11 -5.00 -14.45
CA PHE A 154 12.07 -6.01 -14.71
C PHE A 154 11.35 -6.46 -13.43
N GLU A 155 12.08 -6.64 -12.33
CA GLU A 155 11.57 -7.16 -11.05
C GLU A 155 10.38 -6.33 -10.53
N VAL A 156 10.54 -5.01 -10.47
CA VAL A 156 9.50 -4.10 -9.96
C VAL A 156 8.22 -4.03 -10.81
N ARG A 157 8.26 -4.55 -12.04
CA ARG A 157 7.14 -4.59 -12.99
C ARG A 157 6.39 -5.93 -12.97
N ASP A 158 6.99 -6.95 -12.37
CA ASP A 158 6.42 -8.28 -12.33
C ASP A 158 5.27 -8.37 -11.32
N VAL A 159 4.44 -9.40 -11.46
CA VAL A 159 3.32 -9.65 -10.56
C VAL A 159 3.85 -10.39 -9.33
N HIS A 160 3.86 -9.73 -8.18
CA HIS A 160 4.22 -10.35 -6.91
C HIS A 160 3.01 -11.10 -6.30
N PRO A 161 3.19 -12.28 -5.67
CA PRO A 161 2.13 -13.01 -4.97
C PRO A 161 1.26 -12.16 -4.02
N THR A 162 1.87 -11.30 -3.20
CA THR A 162 1.18 -10.34 -2.33
C THR A 162 0.21 -9.37 -3.02
N HIS A 163 0.25 -9.22 -4.35
CA HIS A 163 -0.76 -8.48 -5.12
C HIS A 163 -2.15 -9.10 -5.00
N TYR A 164 -2.25 -10.39 -4.66
CA TYR A 164 -3.51 -11.10 -4.54
C TYR A 164 -4.52 -10.34 -3.67
N GLY A 165 -5.69 -10.05 -4.25
CA GLY A 165 -6.77 -9.33 -3.56
C GLY A 165 -6.52 -7.83 -3.32
N ARG A 166 -5.35 -7.29 -3.69
CA ARG A 166 -4.92 -5.91 -3.39
C ARG A 166 -4.71 -5.09 -4.65
N VAL A 167 -3.97 -5.63 -5.60
CA VAL A 167 -3.62 -5.00 -6.87
C VAL A 167 -4.00 -5.95 -7.99
N CYS A 168 -4.69 -5.44 -9.00
CA CYS A 168 -5.11 -6.28 -10.10
C CYS A 168 -3.90 -6.73 -10.93
N PRO A 169 -3.73 -8.04 -11.17
CA PRO A 169 -2.60 -8.56 -11.94
C PRO A 169 -2.73 -8.35 -13.45
N VAL A 170 -3.95 -8.07 -13.95
CA VAL A 170 -4.23 -7.94 -15.39
C VAL A 170 -4.39 -6.50 -15.86
N GLU A 171 -4.98 -5.61 -15.05
CA GLU A 171 -5.24 -4.22 -15.46
C GLU A 171 -4.01 -3.33 -15.22
N THR A 172 -3.17 -3.22 -16.25
CA THR A 172 -2.03 -2.32 -16.35
C THR A 172 -1.91 -1.79 -17.79
N PRO A 173 -1.44 -0.54 -18.01
CA PRO A 173 -1.18 -0.06 -19.36
C PRO A 173 -0.11 -0.88 -20.07
N GLU A 174 -0.30 -1.09 -21.37
CA GLU A 174 0.73 -1.66 -22.24
C GLU A 174 1.90 -0.68 -22.45
N GLY A 175 3.02 -1.24 -22.89
CA GLY A 175 4.20 -0.46 -23.29
C GLY A 175 5.06 -0.03 -22.10
N PRO A 176 5.66 1.19 -22.13
CA PRO A 176 6.70 1.58 -21.19
C PRO A 176 6.28 1.60 -19.71
N ASN A 177 4.97 1.69 -19.43
CA ASN A 177 4.43 1.80 -18.07
C ASN A 177 3.90 0.48 -17.50
N ILE A 178 4.06 -0.65 -18.21
CA ILE A 178 3.61 -1.95 -17.73
C ILE A 178 4.20 -2.26 -16.35
N GLY A 179 3.33 -2.64 -15.40
CA GLY A 179 3.69 -2.96 -14.00
C GLY A 179 4.04 -1.75 -13.13
N LEU A 180 4.11 -0.54 -13.68
CA LEU A 180 4.37 0.70 -12.93
C LEU A 180 3.10 1.49 -12.61
N ILE A 181 2.02 1.14 -13.30
CA ILE A 181 0.68 1.67 -13.11
C ILE A 181 -0.24 0.46 -13.03
N ASN A 182 -0.92 0.30 -11.91
CA ASN A 182 -1.87 -0.78 -11.70
C ASN A 182 -3.19 -0.23 -11.18
N SER A 183 -4.22 -1.07 -11.22
CA SER A 183 -5.54 -0.77 -10.68
C SER A 183 -5.75 -1.48 -9.34
N LEU A 184 -6.40 -0.82 -8.38
CA LEU A 184 -6.79 -1.48 -7.13
C LEU A 184 -7.82 -2.59 -7.40
N SER A 185 -7.64 -3.74 -6.76
CA SER A 185 -8.62 -4.82 -6.82
C SER A 185 -9.98 -4.41 -6.21
N VAL A 186 -11.05 -5.16 -6.47
CA VAL A 186 -12.43 -4.80 -6.12
C VAL A 186 -12.59 -4.45 -4.62
N TYR A 187 -12.15 -5.35 -3.73
CA TYR A 187 -12.34 -5.19 -2.29
C TYR A 187 -11.12 -4.64 -1.54
N ALA A 188 -10.04 -4.31 -2.27
CA ALA A 188 -8.83 -3.78 -1.69
C ALA A 188 -9.10 -2.44 -0.99
N ARG A 189 -8.49 -2.25 0.18
CA ARG A 189 -8.50 -0.98 0.91
C ARG A 189 -7.13 -0.63 1.44
N THR A 190 -6.94 0.64 1.79
CA THR A 190 -5.76 1.13 2.49
C THR A 190 -6.04 1.17 3.99
N ASN A 191 -5.09 0.69 4.80
CA ASN A 191 -5.19 0.79 6.25
C ASN A 191 -4.70 2.13 6.80
N GLU A 192 -4.76 2.30 8.12
CA GLU A 192 -4.36 3.54 8.80
C GLU A 192 -2.89 3.91 8.55
N TYR A 193 -2.05 2.91 8.30
CA TYR A 193 -0.64 3.10 7.98
C TYR A 193 -0.36 3.22 6.48
N GLY A 194 -1.37 3.18 5.60
CA GLY A 194 -1.23 3.29 4.15
C GLY A 194 -0.80 2.00 3.43
N PHE A 195 -0.84 0.84 4.09
CA PHE A 195 -0.63 -0.46 3.43
C PHE A 195 -1.94 -1.02 2.87
N LEU A 196 -1.84 -1.79 1.79
CA LEU A 196 -3.01 -2.44 1.18
C LEU A 196 -3.43 -3.69 1.96
N GLU A 197 -4.72 -3.77 2.21
CA GLU A 197 -5.39 -4.90 2.85
C GLU A 197 -6.52 -5.42 1.97
N THR A 198 -6.82 -6.70 2.14
CA THR A 198 -7.94 -7.37 1.45
C THR A 198 -8.76 -8.17 2.47
N PRO A 199 -10.09 -8.29 2.29
CA PRO A 199 -10.93 -8.97 3.27
C PRO A 199 -10.93 -10.48 3.09
N TYR A 200 -11.01 -11.18 4.22
CA TYR A 200 -11.13 -12.63 4.31
C TYR A 200 -12.21 -13.01 5.33
N ARG A 201 -12.87 -14.17 5.12
CA ARG A 201 -13.78 -14.79 6.09
C ARG A 201 -12.98 -15.60 7.11
N CYS A 202 -13.26 -15.42 8.39
CA CYS A 202 -12.61 -16.21 9.45
C CYS A 202 -13.11 -17.67 9.42
N VAL A 203 -12.21 -18.64 9.58
CA VAL A 203 -12.55 -20.05 9.79
C VAL A 203 -12.30 -20.40 11.25
N GLN A 204 -13.31 -20.93 11.94
CA GLN A 204 -13.22 -21.28 13.35
C GLN A 204 -13.71 -22.72 13.55
N GLY A 205 -12.84 -23.59 14.05
CA GLY A 205 -13.18 -25.00 14.30
C GLY A 205 -13.62 -25.75 13.03
N GLY A 206 -13.07 -25.41 11.87
CA GLY A 206 -13.43 -25.99 10.57
C GLY A 206 -14.71 -25.42 9.93
N VAL A 207 -15.36 -24.43 10.56
CA VAL A 207 -16.55 -23.75 10.05
C VAL A 207 -16.15 -22.39 9.48
N VAL A 208 -16.50 -22.11 8.22
CA VAL A 208 -16.32 -20.79 7.61
C VAL A 208 -17.39 -19.83 8.11
N THR A 209 -16.98 -18.81 8.84
CA THR A 209 -17.88 -17.83 9.46
C THR A 209 -18.26 -16.69 8.50
N ASN A 210 -19.18 -15.83 8.93
CA ASN A 210 -19.50 -14.58 8.23
C ASN A 210 -18.71 -13.37 8.78
N GLU A 211 -17.79 -13.60 9.73
CA GLU A 211 -16.92 -12.56 10.25
C GLU A 211 -15.86 -12.25 9.19
N ILE A 212 -15.78 -10.98 8.80
CA ILE A 212 -14.83 -10.50 7.79
C ILE A 212 -13.69 -9.78 8.51
N ARG A 213 -12.46 -10.22 8.25
CA ARG A 213 -11.24 -9.56 8.70
C ARG A 213 -10.41 -9.13 7.51
N TYR A 214 -9.96 -7.89 7.54
CA TYR A 214 -8.99 -7.40 6.56
C TYR A 214 -7.59 -7.71 7.04
N LEU A 215 -6.78 -8.26 6.13
CA LEU A 215 -5.39 -8.59 6.41
C LEU A 215 -4.48 -7.81 5.48
N SER A 216 -3.43 -7.21 6.04
CA SER A 216 -2.32 -6.67 5.26
C SER A 216 -1.46 -7.79 4.69
N ALA A 217 -0.65 -7.48 3.67
CA ALA A 217 0.27 -8.48 3.08
C ALA A 217 1.23 -9.09 4.12
N ILE A 218 1.55 -8.34 5.18
CA ILE A 218 2.45 -8.80 6.24
C ILE A 218 1.74 -9.79 7.18
N GLU A 219 0.45 -9.60 7.42
CA GLU A 219 -0.33 -10.49 8.29
C GLU A 219 -0.76 -11.76 7.56
N GLU A 220 -1.15 -11.61 6.29
CA GLU A 220 -1.58 -12.71 5.41
C GLU A 220 -0.58 -13.86 5.37
N GLY A 221 0.73 -13.58 5.28
CA GLY A 221 1.77 -14.61 5.20
C GLY A 221 1.85 -15.56 6.40
N ASN A 222 1.21 -15.24 7.54
CA ASN A 222 1.19 -16.09 8.73
C ASN A 222 0.02 -17.07 8.77
N TYR A 223 -0.95 -16.94 7.87
CA TYR A 223 -2.20 -17.70 7.90
C TYR A 223 -2.34 -18.62 6.69
N VAL A 224 -3.12 -19.69 6.84
CA VAL A 224 -3.52 -20.56 5.73
C VAL A 224 -4.86 -20.08 5.18
N ILE A 225 -4.89 -19.68 3.90
CA ILE A 225 -6.07 -19.07 3.29
C ILE A 225 -6.63 -19.95 2.17
N ALA A 226 -7.86 -20.42 2.33
CA ALA A 226 -8.60 -21.17 1.34
C ALA A 226 -9.17 -20.29 0.21
N GLN A 227 -9.33 -20.89 -0.98
CA GLN A 227 -9.88 -20.22 -2.15
C GLN A 227 -11.39 -19.99 -2.03
N ALA A 228 -11.92 -18.97 -2.71
CA ALA A 228 -13.35 -18.63 -2.66
C ALA A 228 -14.26 -19.72 -3.26
N ASN A 229 -13.72 -20.56 -4.14
CA ASN A 229 -14.43 -21.62 -4.86
C ASN A 229 -14.36 -22.99 -4.15
N SER A 230 -13.77 -23.08 -2.96
CA SER A 230 -13.78 -24.33 -2.18
C SER A 230 -15.22 -24.69 -1.79
N ASN A 231 -15.58 -25.97 -1.96
CA ASN A 231 -16.94 -26.43 -1.71
C ASN A 231 -17.24 -26.51 -0.21
N LEU A 232 -18.38 -25.93 0.19
CA LEU A 232 -18.87 -25.93 1.57
C LEU A 232 -20.20 -26.68 1.68
N ASP A 233 -20.44 -27.31 2.83
CA ASP A 233 -21.73 -27.92 3.17
C ASP A 233 -22.76 -26.88 3.69
N GLU A 234 -23.97 -27.32 4.02
CA GLU A 234 -25.04 -26.45 4.56
C GLU A 234 -24.67 -25.79 5.90
N LYS A 235 -23.66 -26.30 6.61
CA LYS A 235 -23.16 -25.76 7.88
C LYS A 235 -21.94 -24.87 7.70
N ASN A 236 -21.54 -24.58 6.46
CA ASN A 236 -20.31 -23.87 6.09
C ASN A 236 -19.01 -24.61 6.49
N CYS A 237 -19.03 -25.93 6.60
CA CYS A 237 -17.82 -26.73 6.72
C CYS A 237 -17.29 -27.10 5.33
N PHE A 238 -15.97 -27.25 5.19
CA PHE A 238 -15.39 -27.79 3.97
C PHE A 238 -15.83 -29.24 3.71
N ILE A 239 -16.26 -29.52 2.48
CA ILE A 239 -16.70 -30.87 2.05
C ILE A 239 -15.50 -31.80 1.88
N ASP A 240 -14.43 -31.30 1.26
CA ASP A 240 -13.23 -32.07 0.98
C ASP A 240 -12.32 -32.14 2.22
N ASP A 241 -11.58 -33.24 2.38
CA ASP A 241 -10.63 -33.40 3.49
C ASP A 241 -9.37 -32.56 3.30
N LEU A 242 -8.97 -32.37 2.03
CA LEU A 242 -7.80 -31.58 1.63
C LEU A 242 -8.25 -30.41 0.77
N ILE A 243 -7.93 -29.19 1.22
CA ILE A 243 -8.34 -27.93 0.61
C ILE A 243 -7.13 -27.24 0.00
N THR A 244 -7.27 -26.81 -1.25
CA THR A 244 -6.29 -25.95 -1.91
C THR A 244 -6.25 -24.60 -1.22
N CYS A 245 -5.15 -24.31 -0.53
CA CYS A 245 -4.95 -23.08 0.19
C CYS A 245 -3.63 -22.42 -0.19
N ARG A 246 -3.50 -21.15 0.18
CA ARG A 246 -2.27 -20.36 0.05
C ARG A 246 -1.66 -20.15 1.42
N ASN A 247 -0.35 -20.33 1.54
CA ASN A 247 0.43 -19.99 2.73
C ASN A 247 1.83 -19.54 2.30
N LYS A 248 2.32 -18.43 2.85
CA LYS A 248 3.67 -17.88 2.55
C LYS A 248 3.99 -17.86 1.05
N ASP A 249 3.09 -17.26 0.27
CA ASP A 249 3.22 -17.09 -1.18
C ASP A 249 3.20 -18.39 -2.03
N GLU A 250 3.05 -19.56 -1.40
CA GLU A 250 2.90 -20.85 -2.08
C GLU A 250 1.48 -21.39 -1.99
N SER A 251 1.07 -22.16 -3.00
CA SER A 251 -0.22 -22.86 -3.01
C SER A 251 -0.01 -24.36 -2.83
N SER A 252 -0.69 -24.96 -1.86
CA SER A 252 -0.62 -26.39 -1.59
C SER A 252 -1.93 -26.91 -0.97
N LEU A 253 -2.00 -28.21 -0.72
CA LEU A 253 -3.16 -28.85 -0.08
C LEU A 253 -2.96 -28.88 1.44
N PHE A 254 -3.95 -28.40 2.17
CA PHE A 254 -3.98 -28.39 3.63
C PHE A 254 -5.20 -29.16 4.13
N SER A 255 -5.13 -29.71 5.34
CA SER A 255 -6.32 -30.28 5.96
C SER A 255 -7.29 -29.16 6.34
N ARG A 256 -8.60 -29.44 6.30
CA ARG A 256 -9.64 -28.45 6.65
C ARG A 256 -9.46 -27.83 8.04
N GLU A 257 -8.82 -28.53 8.98
CA GLU A 257 -8.56 -28.05 10.35
C GLU A 257 -7.40 -27.05 10.41
N GLN A 258 -6.54 -27.02 9.40
CA GLN A 258 -5.40 -26.09 9.30
C GLN A 258 -5.78 -24.74 8.67
N VAL A 259 -6.96 -24.63 8.07
CA VAL A 259 -7.40 -23.42 7.37
C VAL A 259 -7.84 -22.37 8.38
N ASP A 260 -7.22 -21.18 8.32
CA ASP A 260 -7.52 -20.06 9.20
C ASP A 260 -8.54 -19.08 8.59
N TYR A 261 -8.46 -18.87 7.28
CA TYR A 261 -9.28 -17.91 6.55
C TYR A 261 -9.71 -18.44 5.18
N MET A 262 -10.72 -17.80 4.59
CA MET A 262 -11.18 -18.07 3.22
C MET A 262 -11.41 -16.75 2.49
N ASP A 263 -11.10 -16.72 1.19
CA ASP A 263 -11.44 -15.60 0.30
C ASP A 263 -12.94 -15.24 0.39
N VAL A 264 -13.29 -13.95 0.33
CA VAL A 264 -14.68 -13.49 0.42
C VAL A 264 -15.43 -13.70 -0.90
N SER A 265 -14.73 -13.56 -2.03
CA SER A 265 -15.32 -13.66 -3.36
C SER A 265 -14.27 -14.03 -4.39
N THR A 266 -14.66 -14.78 -5.43
CA THR A 266 -13.79 -15.06 -6.59
C THR A 266 -13.38 -13.79 -7.33
N GLN A 267 -14.19 -12.73 -7.27
CA GLN A 267 -13.91 -11.44 -7.91
C GLN A 267 -12.89 -10.59 -7.15
N GLN A 268 -12.45 -11.01 -5.95
CA GLN A 268 -11.60 -10.16 -5.11
C GLN A 268 -10.21 -9.93 -5.70
N VAL A 269 -9.74 -10.81 -6.57
CA VAL A 269 -8.40 -10.77 -7.17
C VAL A 269 -8.28 -9.68 -8.23
N VAL A 270 -9.37 -9.43 -8.96
CA VAL A 270 -9.39 -8.56 -10.13
C VAL A 270 -9.79 -7.12 -9.77
N SER A 271 -9.57 -6.19 -10.70
CA SER A 271 -10.03 -4.80 -10.61
C SER A 271 -11.50 -4.67 -10.99
N VAL A 272 -12.03 -3.46 -10.85
CA VAL A 272 -13.38 -3.11 -11.33
C VAL A 272 -13.50 -3.28 -12.85
N GLY A 273 -12.48 -2.89 -13.62
CA GLY A 273 -12.48 -3.05 -15.08
C GLY A 273 -12.55 -4.52 -15.51
N ALA A 274 -11.58 -5.31 -15.06
CA ALA A 274 -11.51 -6.74 -15.38
C ALA A 274 -12.72 -7.54 -14.88
N SER A 275 -13.34 -7.13 -13.75
CA SER A 275 -14.53 -7.81 -13.22
C SER A 275 -15.78 -7.73 -14.11
N LEU A 276 -15.78 -6.85 -15.10
CA LEU A 276 -16.89 -6.68 -16.06
C LEU A 276 -16.75 -7.58 -17.30
N ILE A 277 -15.61 -8.25 -17.47
CA ILE A 277 -15.38 -9.17 -18.59
C ILE A 277 -16.06 -10.52 -18.26
N PRO A 278 -17.09 -10.93 -19.02
CA PRO A 278 -17.69 -12.24 -18.83
C PRO A 278 -16.75 -13.33 -19.32
N PHE A 279 -16.74 -14.48 -18.65
CA PHE A 279 -15.89 -15.62 -19.01
C PHE A 279 -14.38 -15.32 -19.02
N LEU A 280 -13.95 -14.40 -18.15
CA LEU A 280 -12.54 -14.01 -17.99
C LEU A 280 -11.63 -15.23 -17.75
N GLU A 281 -12.15 -16.27 -17.09
CA GLU A 281 -11.46 -17.54 -16.84
C GLU A 281 -11.14 -18.35 -18.11
N HIS A 282 -11.73 -17.98 -19.26
CA HIS A 282 -11.50 -18.62 -20.57
C HIS A 282 -10.61 -17.78 -21.49
N ASP A 283 -10.20 -16.58 -21.07
CA ASP A 283 -9.36 -15.68 -21.84
C ASP A 283 -7.89 -15.76 -21.41
N ASP A 284 -6.99 -15.57 -22.38
CA ASP A 284 -5.55 -15.38 -22.09
C ASP A 284 -5.33 -14.07 -21.32
N ALA A 285 -4.41 -14.07 -20.37
CA ALA A 285 -4.15 -12.89 -19.52
C ALA A 285 -3.76 -11.63 -20.32
N ASN A 286 -3.05 -11.76 -21.44
CA ASN A 286 -2.71 -10.61 -22.27
C ASN A 286 -3.93 -10.08 -23.04
N ARG A 287 -4.86 -10.97 -23.42
CA ARG A 287 -6.13 -10.58 -24.05
C ARG A 287 -7.05 -9.90 -23.05
N ALA A 288 -7.10 -10.41 -21.83
CA ALA A 288 -7.80 -9.76 -20.73
C ALA A 288 -7.24 -8.35 -20.47
N LEU A 289 -5.91 -8.20 -20.42
CA LEU A 289 -5.25 -6.90 -20.26
C LEU A 289 -5.67 -5.91 -21.34
N MET A 290 -5.64 -6.30 -22.61
CA MET A 290 -6.09 -5.46 -23.73
C MET A 290 -7.59 -5.14 -23.68
N GLY A 291 -8.41 -5.98 -23.05
CA GLY A 291 -9.85 -5.81 -22.95
C GLY A 291 -10.30 -4.88 -21.82
N CYS A 292 -9.44 -4.64 -20.82
CA CYS A 292 -9.68 -3.76 -19.68
C CYS A 292 -9.44 -2.29 -20.04
#